data_AF-A0A819WKQ9-F1
#
_entry.id   AF-A0A819WKQ9-F1
#
_cell.length_a   1.000
_cell.length_b   1.000
_cell.length_c   1.000
_cell.angle_alpha   90.00
_cell.angle_beta   90.00
_cell.angle_gamma   90.00
#
_symmetry.space_group_name_H-M   'P 1'
#
loop_
_entity.id
_entity.type
_entity.pdbx_description
1 polymer ?
#
loop_
_entity_poly.entity_id
_entity_poly.type
_entity_poly.pdbx_seq_one_letter_code
_entity_poly.pdbx_strand_id
1 'polypeptide(L)'
;MSRTNQVRPAPTIVTELYTSDSFQTSATIDDATSQAYLTLLRKYVGKKFCYHLDATAEAKIIKVDTRVGFQVDIWTLMEKRWIKTINSPYKGEYTPGQNVGDIFNEENYNLKADTTIVKGSQIGHIILPETQRKIICVTCNGQGRKTCSSCAGVGQVKFKPCSKCNSSGYLPCSKCLTSGNILQRTEMHCKRYTIHSVTYPKNTFLPDKCIRKSNGRVLFFEDDLLYENESIWSNFDPLESLIMEESPHDFRKVIEKQFKDKHLDKMDKSTRIRRVKCTIQRVDVVEIDYQAGDYTNKTNTQKGPTTFTFLLYGRDLKNNPEVYENDYPL
;
A
#
# COMPACT_ATOMS: atom_id res chain seq x y z
N MET A 1 3.75 -33.01 19.06
CA MET A 1 4.79 -31.97 18.99
C MET A 1 4.21 -30.69 19.57
N SER A 2 4.57 -30.35 20.80
CA SER A 2 4.06 -29.17 21.51
C SER A 2 4.54 -27.89 20.80
N ARG A 3 3.60 -27.10 20.27
CA ARG A 3 3.89 -25.76 19.76
C ARG A 3 4.28 -24.90 20.96
N THR A 4 5.55 -24.54 21.05
CA THR A 4 6.02 -23.49 21.94
C THR A 4 5.39 -22.18 21.49
N ASN A 5 4.42 -21.69 22.26
CA ASN A 5 3.88 -20.34 22.11
C ASN A 5 5.03 -19.36 22.34
N GLN A 6 5.65 -18.87 21.26
CA GLN A 6 6.53 -17.73 21.35
C GLN A 6 5.68 -16.53 21.77
N VAL A 7 5.93 -16.06 22.99
CA VAL A 7 5.35 -14.83 23.53
C VAL A 7 5.80 -13.69 22.61
N ARG A 8 4.85 -13.02 21.96
CA ARG A 8 5.14 -11.89 21.07
C ARG A 8 5.70 -10.73 21.90
N PRO A 9 6.74 -10.01 21.44
CA PRO A 9 7.14 -8.77 22.08
C PRO A 9 5.98 -7.78 22.00
N ALA A 10 5.65 -7.15 23.13
CA ALA A 10 4.61 -6.12 23.18
C ALA A 10 4.93 -4.99 22.18
N PRO A 11 3.92 -4.38 21.55
CA PRO A 11 4.15 -3.23 20.68
C PRO A 11 4.93 -2.16 21.45
N THR A 12 5.97 -1.61 20.82
CA THR A 12 6.74 -0.51 21.41
C THR A 12 5.91 0.77 21.27
N ILE A 13 5.09 1.04 22.28
CA ILE A 13 4.41 2.32 22.42
C ILE A 13 5.48 3.33 22.85
N VAL A 14 5.77 4.32 22.00
CA VAL A 14 6.63 5.45 22.38
C VAL A 14 5.79 6.40 23.22
N THR A 15 5.64 6.07 24.50
CA THR A 15 4.90 6.89 25.46
C THR A 15 5.82 8.00 25.99
N GLU A 16 6.01 9.06 25.22
CA GLU A 16 6.37 10.33 25.84
C GLU A 16 5.09 10.87 26.51
N LEU A 17 5.12 10.97 27.84
CA LEU A 17 4.04 11.55 28.64
C LEU A 17 3.82 13.01 28.21
N TYR A 18 2.73 13.27 27.51
CA TYR A 18 2.23 14.63 27.28
C TYR A 18 0.85 14.72 27.89
N THR A 19 0.65 15.75 28.69
CA THR A 19 -0.66 16.20 29.13
C THR A 19 -1.40 16.75 27.91
N SER A 20 -2.38 16.00 27.42
CA SER A 20 -3.37 16.45 26.44
C SER A 20 -4.33 17.42 27.11
N ASP A 21 -3.90 18.68 27.21
CA ASP A 21 -4.80 19.81 27.44
C ASP A 21 -5.63 20.00 26.15
N SER A 22 -6.65 19.16 25.98
CA SER A 22 -7.65 19.27 24.90
C SER A 22 -8.62 20.41 25.25
N PHE A 23 -8.18 21.61 24.90
CA PHE A 23 -8.84 22.86 25.23
C PHE A 23 -9.42 23.51 23.97
N GLN A 24 -10.74 23.64 23.91
CA GLN A 24 -11.33 24.88 23.43
C GLN A 24 -11.30 25.88 24.60
N THR A 25 -10.13 26.37 24.99
CA THR A 25 -10.08 27.68 25.61
C THR A 25 -9.94 28.66 24.48
N SER A 26 -10.91 29.57 24.35
CA SER A 26 -10.59 30.92 23.89
C SER A 26 -9.66 31.57 24.93
N ALA A 27 -8.45 31.03 25.07
CA ALA A 27 -7.42 31.64 25.88
C ALA A 27 -7.15 32.99 25.22
N THR A 28 -7.18 34.05 26.00
CA THR A 28 -6.71 35.35 25.55
C THR A 28 -5.30 35.17 25.04
N ILE A 29 -5.14 35.31 23.71
CA ILE A 29 -3.84 35.15 23.05
C ILE A 29 -2.94 36.23 23.63
N ASP A 30 -1.83 35.83 24.23
CA ASP A 30 -0.87 36.80 24.74
C ASP A 30 -0.27 37.62 23.58
N ASP A 31 0.15 38.85 23.88
CA ASP A 31 0.68 39.77 22.87
C ASP A 31 1.94 39.19 22.17
N ALA A 32 2.77 38.42 22.87
CA ALA A 32 4.00 37.87 22.31
C ALA A 32 3.69 36.78 21.25
N THR A 33 2.75 35.89 21.54
CA THR A 33 2.25 34.87 20.62
C THR A 33 1.59 35.50 19.40
N SER A 34 0.77 36.55 19.61
CA SER A 34 0.16 37.31 18.51
C SER A 34 1.20 37.92 17.58
N GLN A 35 2.26 38.53 18.14
CA GLN A 35 3.34 39.12 17.34
C GLN A 35 4.17 38.07 16.60
N ALA A 36 4.37 36.88 17.18
CA ALA A 36 5.03 35.76 16.50
C ALA A 36 4.25 35.31 15.25
N TYR A 37 2.92 35.17 15.37
CA TYR A 37 2.08 34.82 14.22
C TYR A 37 2.03 35.90 13.14
N LEU A 38 1.95 37.18 13.53
CA LEU A 38 2.04 38.28 12.57
C LEU A 38 3.39 38.31 11.83
N THR A 39 4.47 37.96 12.52
CA THR A 39 5.80 37.85 11.90
C THR A 39 5.83 36.74 10.83
N LEU A 40 5.23 35.58 11.12
CA LEU A 40 5.10 34.48 10.16
C LEU A 40 4.22 34.86 8.96
N LEU A 41 3.09 35.52 9.20
CA LEU A 41 2.20 36.02 8.16
C LEU A 41 2.93 36.98 7.21
N ARG A 42 3.62 37.99 7.76
CA ARG A 42 4.39 38.97 6.97
C ARG A 42 5.48 38.29 6.14
N LYS A 43 6.19 37.31 6.71
CA LYS A 43 7.21 36.52 6.01
C LYS A 43 6.62 35.72 4.85
N TYR A 44 5.41 35.18 5.02
CA TYR A 44 4.71 34.45 3.96
C TYR A 44 4.22 35.39 2.86
N VAL A 45 3.53 36.48 3.23
CA VAL A 45 3.02 37.51 2.31
C VAL A 45 4.14 38.13 1.50
N GLY A 46 5.30 38.43 2.11
CA GLY A 46 6.46 38.96 1.40
C GLY A 46 7.05 38.04 0.32
N LYS A 47 6.68 36.74 0.30
CA LYS A 47 7.06 35.81 -0.79
C LYS A 47 6.07 35.79 -1.94
N LYS A 48 4.90 36.43 -1.81
CA LYS A 48 3.84 36.42 -2.80
C LYS A 48 3.85 37.73 -3.59
N PHE A 49 4.00 37.63 -4.90
CA PHE A 49 4.17 38.79 -5.78
C PHE A 49 2.98 39.76 -5.79
N CYS A 50 1.75 39.28 -5.55
CA CYS A 50 0.54 40.09 -5.66
C CYS A 50 -0.06 40.53 -4.32
N TYR A 51 0.62 40.27 -3.20
CA TYR A 51 0.06 40.57 -1.89
C TYR A 51 0.60 41.91 -1.39
N HIS A 52 -0.30 42.76 -0.91
CA HIS A 52 0.07 44.05 -0.35
C HIS A 52 0.65 43.87 1.06
N LEU A 53 1.97 44.04 1.20
CA LEU A 53 2.67 44.01 2.49
C LEU A 53 2.07 44.99 3.51
N ASP A 54 1.62 46.16 3.04
CA ASP A 54 1.02 47.21 3.88
C ASP A 54 -0.24 46.73 4.61
N ALA A 55 -1.04 45.86 3.98
CA ALA A 55 -2.25 45.29 4.59
C ALA A 55 -1.92 44.40 5.82
N THR A 56 -0.69 43.85 5.88
CA THR A 56 -0.20 43.04 7.00
C THR A 56 0.53 43.84 8.08
N ALA A 57 0.83 45.12 7.84
CA ALA A 57 1.46 45.99 8.84
C ALA A 57 0.50 46.24 10.01
N GLU A 58 -0.76 46.52 9.68
CA GLU A 58 -1.84 46.82 10.62
C GLU A 58 -2.71 45.59 10.95
N ALA A 59 -2.30 44.40 10.49
CA ALA A 59 -3.08 43.20 10.73
C ALA A 59 -3.18 42.87 12.22
N LYS A 60 -4.38 42.47 12.65
CA LYS A 60 -4.68 42.07 14.02
C LYS A 60 -5.16 40.62 14.04
N ILE A 61 -4.53 39.79 14.87
CA ILE A 61 -5.00 38.42 15.11
C ILE A 61 -6.31 38.51 15.90
N ILE A 62 -7.36 37.88 15.37
CA ILE A 62 -8.69 37.84 15.97
C ILE A 62 -8.85 36.55 16.78
N LYS A 63 -8.45 35.42 16.18
CA LYS A 63 -8.70 34.08 16.70
C LYS A 63 -7.56 33.15 16.31
N VAL A 64 -7.23 32.24 17.22
CA VAL A 64 -6.28 31.16 16.99
C VAL A 64 -6.93 29.87 17.46
N ASP A 65 -7.18 28.96 16.52
CA ASP A 65 -7.71 27.63 16.80
C ASP A 65 -6.65 26.58 16.50
N THR A 66 -6.36 25.71 17.47
CA THR A 66 -5.50 24.54 17.24
C THR A 66 -6.34 23.37 16.77
N ARG A 67 -5.91 22.74 15.69
CA ARG A 67 -6.52 21.55 15.10
C ARG A 67 -5.46 20.50 14.84
N VAL A 68 -5.93 19.29 14.56
CA VAL A 68 -5.08 18.16 14.18
C VAL A 68 -5.57 17.53 12.89
N GLY A 69 -4.62 17.24 12.02
CA GLY A 69 -4.78 16.33 10.91
C GLY A 69 -3.99 15.05 11.16
N PHE A 70 -4.43 13.96 10.55
CA PHE A 70 -3.68 12.71 10.58
C PHE A 70 -3.32 12.27 9.17
N GLN A 71 -2.18 11.61 9.04
CA GLN A 71 -1.80 10.83 7.87
C GLN A 71 -1.68 9.37 8.29
N VAL A 72 -2.50 8.52 7.67
CA VAL A 72 -2.54 7.09 7.93
C VAL A 72 -2.02 6.36 6.69
N ASP A 73 -0.82 5.81 6.81
CA ASP A 73 -0.15 5.03 5.76
C ASP A 73 -0.27 3.54 6.08
N ILE A 74 -0.96 2.79 5.20
CA ILE A 74 -1.13 1.34 5.34
C ILE A 74 -0.50 0.63 4.16
N TRP A 75 0.41 -0.28 4.45
CA TRP A 75 1.09 -1.17 3.52
C TRP A 75 0.73 -2.61 3.84
N THR A 76 0.13 -3.30 2.88
CA THR A 76 -0.26 -4.70 3.04
C THR A 76 0.47 -5.55 2.02
N LEU A 77 1.29 -6.49 2.49
CA LEU A 77 1.89 -7.52 1.65
C LEU A 77 0.87 -8.65 1.47
N MET A 78 0.43 -8.81 0.23
CA MET A 78 -0.52 -9.83 -0.20
C MET A 78 0.23 -11.01 -0.81
N GLU A 79 -0.27 -12.21 -0.58
CA GLU A 79 0.17 -13.43 -1.25
C GLU A 79 -1.02 -14.16 -1.86
N LYS A 80 -0.97 -14.44 -3.16
CA LYS A 80 -1.96 -15.25 -3.88
C LYS A 80 -1.31 -16.54 -4.36
N ARG A 81 -1.93 -17.69 -4.05
CA ARG A 81 -1.44 -19.01 -4.46
C ARG A 81 -2.37 -19.63 -5.49
N TRP A 82 -1.82 -20.35 -6.46
CA TRP A 82 -2.60 -21.20 -7.35
C TRP A 82 -1.75 -22.36 -7.86
N ILE A 83 -2.43 -23.43 -8.22
CA ILE A 83 -1.79 -24.64 -8.72
C ILE A 83 -1.93 -24.69 -10.24
N LYS A 84 -0.87 -25.13 -10.92
CA LYS A 84 -0.86 -25.35 -12.36
C LYS A 84 -0.17 -26.65 -12.70
N THR A 85 -0.80 -27.46 -13.55
CA THR A 85 -0.16 -28.63 -14.13
C THR A 85 0.70 -28.21 -15.32
N ILE A 86 1.99 -28.54 -15.26
CA ILE A 86 2.98 -28.25 -16.28
C ILE A 86 3.39 -29.54 -16.97
N ASN A 87 3.41 -29.49 -18.29
CA ASN A 87 3.83 -30.58 -19.16
C ASN A 87 5.14 -30.17 -19.84
N SER A 88 6.18 -30.99 -19.67
CA SER A 88 7.50 -30.76 -20.28
C SER A 88 8.01 -32.06 -20.95
N PRO A 89 8.93 -31.99 -21.94
CA PRO A 89 9.53 -33.19 -22.51
C PRO A 89 10.19 -34.04 -21.41
N TYR A 90 9.91 -35.34 -21.38
CA TYR A 90 10.58 -36.25 -20.45
C TYR A 90 12.02 -36.54 -20.91
N LYS A 91 13.01 -36.29 -20.06
CA LYS A 91 14.45 -36.45 -20.31
C LYS A 91 15.10 -37.54 -19.46
N GLY A 92 14.29 -38.37 -18.79
CA GLY A 92 14.79 -39.40 -17.87
C GLY A 92 14.81 -38.95 -16.41
N GLU A 93 14.06 -37.90 -16.07
CA GLU A 93 13.89 -37.47 -14.68
C GLU A 93 13.29 -38.59 -13.82
N TYR A 94 13.62 -38.60 -12.53
CA TYR A 94 12.98 -39.48 -11.56
C TYR A 94 11.49 -39.14 -11.43
N THR A 95 10.63 -40.17 -11.45
CA THR A 95 9.20 -40.01 -11.19
C THR A 95 8.82 -40.87 -9.99
N PRO A 96 8.41 -40.26 -8.86
CA PRO A 96 7.93 -41.01 -7.72
C PRO A 96 6.71 -41.87 -8.12
N GLY A 97 6.56 -43.03 -7.47
CA GLY A 97 5.45 -43.96 -7.71
C GLY A 97 4.07 -43.33 -7.42
N GLN A 98 3.01 -43.86 -8.02
CA GLN A 98 1.65 -43.28 -8.08
C GLN A 98 0.87 -43.16 -6.75
N ASN A 99 1.49 -43.31 -5.58
CA ASN A 99 0.80 -43.26 -4.29
C ASN A 99 0.59 -41.82 -3.81
N VAL A 100 -0.18 -41.04 -4.57
CA VAL A 100 -0.48 -39.62 -4.31
C VAL A 100 -1.83 -39.52 -3.60
N GLY A 101 -1.91 -40.06 -2.38
CA GLY A 101 -2.99 -39.75 -1.45
C GLY A 101 -2.68 -38.44 -0.71
N ASP A 102 -3.60 -37.48 -0.75
CA ASP A 102 -3.63 -36.27 0.11
C ASP A 102 -2.43 -35.30 0.04
N ILE A 103 -1.67 -35.30 -1.07
CA ILE A 103 -0.58 -34.34 -1.30
C ILE A 103 -1.10 -32.87 -1.39
N PHE A 104 -2.41 -32.65 -1.54
CA PHE A 104 -3.00 -31.30 -1.73
C PHE A 104 -3.38 -30.58 -0.43
N ASN A 105 -2.78 -30.88 0.72
CA ASN A 105 -2.90 -29.95 1.83
C ASN A 105 -1.95 -28.76 1.61
N GLU A 106 -2.51 -27.62 1.19
CA GLU A 106 -1.77 -26.35 1.02
C GLU A 106 -0.97 -25.96 2.28
N GLU A 107 -1.39 -26.41 3.46
CA GLU A 107 -0.72 -26.15 4.74
C GLU A 107 0.64 -26.86 4.84
N ASN A 108 0.81 -28.01 4.17
CA ASN A 108 2.06 -28.77 4.18
C ASN A 108 3.16 -28.07 3.37
N TYR A 109 2.78 -27.23 2.40
CA TYR A 109 3.70 -26.40 1.63
C TYR A 109 3.73 -24.99 2.20
N ASN A 110 4.10 -24.91 3.47
CA ASN A 110 4.43 -23.66 4.10
C ASN A 110 5.78 -23.18 3.54
N LEU A 111 5.76 -22.66 2.30
CA LEU A 111 6.82 -21.81 1.78
C LEU A 111 7.12 -20.81 2.88
N LYS A 112 8.35 -20.83 3.44
CA LYS A 112 8.79 -19.82 4.40
C LYS A 112 8.38 -18.49 3.80
N ALA A 113 7.44 -17.82 4.48
CA ALA A 113 6.86 -16.60 3.97
C ALA A 113 8.02 -15.60 3.90
N ASP A 114 8.48 -15.32 2.68
CA ASP A 114 9.30 -14.14 2.47
C ASP A 114 8.38 -12.96 2.76
N THR A 115 8.59 -12.37 3.93
CA THR A 115 7.81 -11.27 4.47
C THR A 115 8.37 -9.91 4.06
N THR A 116 9.37 -9.91 3.16
CA THR A 116 9.95 -8.68 2.63
C THR A 116 8.90 -7.94 1.80
N ILE A 117 8.69 -6.66 2.09
CA ILE A 117 7.83 -5.80 1.26
C ILE A 117 8.48 -5.66 -0.11
N VAL A 118 7.78 -6.08 -1.16
CA VAL A 118 8.28 -6.02 -2.53
C VAL A 118 7.75 -4.78 -3.23
N LYS A 119 8.60 -4.06 -3.96
CA LYS A 119 8.12 -3.03 -4.89
C LYS A 119 7.46 -3.72 -6.09
N GLY A 120 6.17 -3.48 -6.29
CA GLY A 120 5.40 -4.08 -7.40
C GLY A 120 4.90 -5.48 -7.10
N SER A 121 5.06 -6.40 -8.04
CA SER A 121 4.63 -7.80 -7.88
C SER A 121 5.72 -8.78 -8.29
N GLN A 122 5.88 -9.85 -7.52
CA GLN A 122 6.81 -10.94 -7.80
C GLN A 122 6.04 -12.25 -7.91
N ILE A 123 6.43 -13.11 -8.86
CA ILE A 123 5.84 -14.44 -9.03
C ILE A 123 6.94 -15.47 -8.87
N GLY A 124 6.82 -16.30 -7.83
CA GLY A 124 7.60 -17.52 -7.64
C GLY A 124 6.79 -18.76 -8.01
N HIS A 125 7.48 -19.87 -8.24
CA HIS A 125 6.85 -21.17 -8.35
C HIS A 125 7.72 -22.23 -7.68
N ILE A 126 7.07 -23.24 -7.11
CA ILE A 126 7.73 -24.47 -6.66
C ILE A 126 7.07 -25.67 -7.33
N ILE A 127 7.88 -26.67 -7.65
CA ILE A 127 7.38 -27.98 -8.06
C ILE A 127 6.90 -28.67 -6.79
N LEU A 128 5.65 -29.12 -6.77
CA LEU A 128 5.15 -29.90 -5.66
C LEU A 128 5.85 -31.27 -5.67
N PRO A 129 6.53 -31.66 -4.56
CA PRO A 129 7.04 -33.01 -4.38
C PRO A 129 5.92 -34.01 -4.67
N GLU A 130 6.24 -35.20 -5.18
CA GLU A 130 5.20 -36.23 -5.24
C GLU A 130 4.45 -36.27 -6.58
N THR A 131 4.41 -35.12 -7.25
CA THR A 131 3.46 -34.85 -8.35
C THR A 131 4.03 -35.11 -9.74
N GLN A 132 5.32 -35.43 -9.83
CA GLN A 132 6.00 -35.70 -11.09
C GLN A 132 5.63 -37.09 -11.59
N ARG A 133 5.00 -37.16 -12.76
CA ARG A 133 4.67 -38.43 -13.41
C ARG A 133 4.98 -38.40 -14.90
N LYS A 134 5.43 -39.55 -15.39
CA LYS A 134 5.62 -39.80 -16.81
C LYS A 134 4.27 -40.13 -17.43
N ILE A 135 3.88 -39.37 -18.45
CA ILE A 135 2.67 -39.62 -19.23
C ILE A 135 3.03 -39.79 -20.71
N ILE A 136 2.17 -40.52 -21.43
CA ILE A 136 2.30 -40.67 -22.88
C ILE A 136 2.03 -39.32 -23.55
N CYS A 137 2.88 -38.94 -24.51
CA CYS A 137 2.68 -37.71 -25.26
C CYS A 137 1.46 -37.84 -26.20
N VAL A 138 0.34 -37.20 -25.84
CA VAL A 138 -0.90 -37.14 -26.66
C VAL A 138 -0.63 -36.51 -28.03
N THR A 139 0.32 -35.57 -28.08
CA THR A 139 1.15 -35.17 -29.24
C THR A 139 1.26 -36.17 -30.39
N CYS A 140 1.87 -37.29 -30.05
CA CYS A 140 2.37 -38.29 -30.99
C CYS A 140 1.94 -39.70 -30.58
N ASN A 141 0.95 -39.82 -29.68
CA ASN A 141 0.51 -41.08 -29.08
C ASN A 141 1.67 -41.99 -28.64
N GLY A 142 2.68 -41.41 -27.95
CA GLY A 142 3.84 -42.19 -27.49
C GLY A 142 4.95 -42.42 -28.50
N GLN A 143 4.77 -42.09 -29.78
CA GLN A 143 5.71 -42.46 -30.84
C GLN A 143 6.97 -41.59 -30.93
N GLY A 144 7.00 -40.42 -30.28
CA GLY A 144 8.10 -39.45 -30.39
C GLY A 144 8.14 -38.68 -31.72
N ARG A 145 7.36 -39.09 -32.71
CA ARG A 145 7.32 -38.50 -34.05
C ARG A 145 5.89 -38.35 -34.55
N LYS A 146 5.67 -37.47 -35.52
CA LYS A 146 4.39 -37.27 -36.21
C LYS A 146 4.56 -37.56 -37.68
N THR A 147 3.54 -38.15 -38.31
CA THR A 147 3.51 -38.32 -39.76
C THR A 147 3.65 -36.97 -40.45
N CYS A 148 4.57 -36.85 -41.40
CA CYS A 148 4.76 -35.62 -42.15
C CYS A 148 3.54 -35.39 -43.03
N SER A 149 2.81 -34.30 -42.77
CA SER A 149 1.58 -33.96 -43.52
C SER A 149 1.86 -33.64 -45.00
N SER A 150 3.07 -33.20 -45.34
CA SER A 150 3.40 -32.83 -46.72
C SER A 150 3.66 -34.03 -47.63
N CYS A 151 4.04 -35.19 -47.08
CA CYS A 151 4.22 -36.43 -47.84
C CYS A 151 3.35 -37.58 -47.35
N ALA A 152 2.38 -37.32 -46.45
CA ALA A 152 1.52 -38.32 -45.83
C ALA A 152 2.25 -39.57 -45.29
N GLY A 153 3.47 -39.41 -44.76
CA GLY A 153 4.28 -40.52 -44.25
C GLY A 153 5.16 -41.24 -45.27
N VAL A 154 5.00 -40.96 -46.57
CA VAL A 154 5.74 -41.65 -47.65
C VAL A 154 7.21 -41.24 -47.72
N GLY A 155 7.54 -40.02 -47.28
CA GLY A 155 8.88 -39.45 -47.39
C GLY A 155 9.15 -38.78 -48.74
N GLN A 156 8.24 -38.87 -49.71
CA GLN A 156 8.40 -38.26 -51.03
C GLN A 156 7.14 -37.51 -51.46
N VAL A 157 7.32 -36.47 -52.27
CA VAL A 157 6.22 -35.70 -52.91
C VAL A 157 6.52 -35.63 -54.40
N LYS A 158 5.66 -36.21 -55.25
CA LYS A 158 5.82 -36.24 -56.71
C LYS A 158 7.22 -36.73 -57.14
N PHE A 159 7.64 -37.90 -56.64
CA PHE A 159 8.92 -38.54 -56.93
C PHE A 159 10.18 -37.79 -56.45
N LYS A 160 10.03 -36.71 -55.66
CA LYS A 160 11.16 -36.01 -55.03
C LYS A 160 11.18 -36.24 -53.52
N PRO A 161 12.37 -36.32 -52.90
CA PRO A 161 12.54 -36.24 -51.45
C PRO A 161 11.69 -35.14 -50.83
N CYS A 162 10.89 -35.46 -49.81
CA CYS A 162 10.15 -34.46 -49.08
C CYS A 162 11.13 -33.61 -48.26
N SER A 163 11.28 -32.33 -48.61
CA SER A 163 12.21 -31.40 -47.94
C SER A 163 11.84 -31.11 -46.48
N LYS A 164 10.56 -31.25 -46.10
CA LYS A 164 10.15 -30.99 -44.71
C LYS A 164 10.60 -32.08 -43.74
N CYS A 165 10.58 -33.34 -44.17
CA CYS A 165 10.96 -34.48 -43.33
C CYS A 165 12.28 -35.13 -43.76
N ASN A 166 12.99 -34.55 -44.74
CA ASN A 166 14.22 -35.09 -45.32
C ASN A 166 14.08 -36.58 -45.65
N SER A 167 13.04 -36.93 -46.41
CA SER A 167 12.72 -38.30 -46.82
C SER A 167 12.32 -39.29 -45.72
N SER A 168 12.35 -38.92 -44.44
CA SER A 168 12.02 -39.85 -43.36
C SER A 168 10.53 -40.21 -43.27
N GLY A 169 9.66 -39.42 -43.88
CA GLY A 169 8.20 -39.55 -43.74
C GLY A 169 7.65 -39.03 -42.41
N TYR A 170 8.51 -38.70 -41.44
CA TYR A 170 8.11 -38.29 -40.10
C TYR A 170 8.81 -37.00 -39.66
N LEU A 171 8.16 -36.25 -38.78
CA LEU A 171 8.73 -35.08 -38.11
C LEU A 171 8.91 -35.40 -36.63
N PRO A 172 10.03 -35.00 -36.00
CA PRO A 172 10.18 -35.15 -34.56
C PRO A 172 9.06 -34.40 -33.84
N CYS A 173 8.48 -35.00 -32.82
CA CYS A 173 7.43 -34.35 -32.04
C CYS A 173 8.05 -33.22 -31.20
N SER A 174 7.67 -31.97 -31.48
CA SER A 174 8.18 -30.79 -30.76
C SER A 174 7.76 -30.72 -29.29
N LYS A 175 6.71 -31.46 -28.89
CA LYS A 175 6.20 -31.46 -27.51
C LYS A 175 6.95 -32.40 -26.57
N CYS A 176 7.43 -33.55 -27.06
CA CYS A 176 8.19 -34.52 -26.27
C CYS A 176 9.66 -34.65 -26.72
N LEU A 177 10.09 -33.88 -27.72
CA LEU A 177 11.44 -33.92 -28.26
C LEU A 177 11.92 -35.35 -28.55
N THR A 178 11.09 -36.11 -29.28
CA THR A 178 11.32 -37.51 -29.67
C THR A 178 11.22 -38.58 -28.59
N SER A 179 11.08 -38.23 -27.30
CA SER A 179 11.01 -39.24 -26.24
C SER A 179 9.70 -40.05 -26.22
N GLY A 180 8.66 -39.56 -26.93
CA GLY A 180 7.31 -40.12 -26.87
C GLY A 180 6.59 -39.85 -25.55
N ASN A 181 7.28 -39.29 -24.55
CA ASN A 181 6.78 -39.14 -23.20
C ASN A 181 6.88 -37.68 -22.73
N ILE A 182 5.96 -37.29 -21.86
CA ILE A 182 5.93 -35.98 -21.23
C ILE A 182 6.08 -36.18 -19.73
N LEU A 183 6.92 -35.37 -19.10
CA LEU A 183 6.93 -35.19 -17.66
C LEU A 183 5.80 -34.22 -17.31
N GLN A 184 4.77 -34.74 -16.68
CA GLN A 184 3.72 -33.94 -16.07
C GLN A 184 4.08 -33.71 -14.61
N ARG A 185 4.04 -32.45 -14.17
CA ARG A 185 4.28 -32.07 -12.78
C ARG A 185 3.29 -31.00 -12.36
N THR A 186 3.04 -30.91 -11.07
CA THR A 186 2.20 -29.86 -10.51
C THR A 186 3.10 -28.78 -9.91
N GLU A 187 2.88 -27.54 -10.32
CA GLU A 187 3.58 -26.37 -9.78
C GLU A 187 2.61 -25.54 -8.95
N MET A 188 3.03 -25.17 -7.74
CA MET A 188 2.37 -24.14 -6.96
C MET A 188 3.03 -22.81 -7.30
N HIS A 189 2.24 -21.93 -7.89
CA HIS A 189 2.62 -20.55 -8.13
C HIS A 189 2.22 -19.69 -6.94
N CYS A 190 3.08 -18.73 -6.63
CA CYS A 190 2.89 -17.80 -5.53
C CYS A 190 3.18 -16.39 -6.06
N LYS A 191 2.15 -15.55 -6.12
CA LYS A 191 2.28 -14.13 -6.45
C LYS A 191 2.27 -13.32 -5.17
N ARG A 192 3.32 -12.53 -4.95
CA ARG A 192 3.39 -11.54 -3.89
C ARG A 192 3.26 -10.15 -4.46
N TYR A 193 2.51 -9.29 -3.80
CA TYR A 193 2.32 -7.91 -4.22
C TYR A 193 1.97 -7.05 -3.02
N THR A 194 2.30 -5.78 -3.10
CA THR A 194 2.01 -4.83 -2.01
C THR A 194 0.90 -3.89 -2.42
N ILE A 195 -0.08 -3.73 -1.53
CA ILE A 195 -1.10 -2.68 -1.61
C ILE A 195 -0.65 -1.57 -0.68
N HIS A 196 -0.58 -0.36 -1.19
CA HIS A 196 -0.31 0.84 -0.41
C HIS A 196 -1.53 1.76 -0.48
N SER A 197 -1.98 2.25 0.67
CA SER A 197 -3.03 3.24 0.74
C SER A 197 -2.70 4.29 1.79
N VAL A 198 -2.97 5.54 1.46
CA VAL A 198 -2.86 6.68 2.37
C VAL A 198 -4.24 7.27 2.55
N THR A 199 -4.59 7.67 3.77
CA THR A 199 -5.79 8.49 4.05
C THR A 199 -5.46 9.56 5.06
N TYR A 200 -6.23 10.64 4.98
CA TYR A 200 -6.06 11.80 5.81
C TYR A 200 -7.33 12.07 6.61
N PRO A 201 -7.60 11.31 7.69
CA PRO A 201 -8.67 11.66 8.60
C PRO A 201 -8.35 13.04 9.18
N LYS A 202 -9.26 13.99 9.00
CA LYS A 202 -8.99 15.38 9.33
C LYS A 202 -10.16 16.03 10.05
N ASN A 203 -9.84 16.74 11.12
CA ASN A 203 -10.72 17.75 11.71
C ASN A 203 -10.29 19.17 11.29
N THR A 204 -9.64 19.28 10.12
CA THR A 204 -9.03 20.52 9.64
C THR A 204 -9.42 20.81 8.20
N PHE A 205 -9.46 22.09 7.85
CA PHE A 205 -9.63 22.57 6.47
C PHE A 205 -8.37 22.41 5.63
N LEU A 206 -7.27 21.93 6.21
CA LEU A 206 -6.02 21.72 5.50
C LEU A 206 -6.22 20.72 4.34
N PRO A 207 -5.79 21.04 3.11
CA PRO A 207 -5.84 20.10 2.00
C PRO A 207 -4.92 18.90 2.22
N ASP A 208 -5.31 17.75 1.69
CA ASP A 208 -4.56 16.50 1.79
C ASP A 208 -3.12 16.63 1.25
N LYS A 209 -2.92 17.46 0.21
CA LYS A 209 -1.58 17.75 -0.35
C LYS A 209 -0.64 18.42 0.65
N CYS A 210 -1.16 19.16 1.62
CA CYS A 210 -0.39 19.84 2.65
C CYS A 210 -0.07 18.86 3.79
N ILE A 211 -1.06 18.10 4.25
CA ILE A 211 -0.85 17.02 5.24
C ILE A 211 0.22 16.04 4.74
N ARG A 212 0.14 15.61 3.47
CA ARG A 212 1.13 14.71 2.85
C ARG A 212 2.56 15.25 2.83
N LYS A 213 2.74 16.56 2.69
CA LYS A 213 4.07 17.20 2.65
C LYS A 213 4.62 17.43 4.05
N SER A 214 3.72 17.60 5.01
CA SER A 214 4.09 17.82 6.38
C SER A 214 4.75 16.56 6.95
N ASN A 215 5.94 16.71 7.53
CA ASN A 215 6.62 15.62 8.21
C ASN A 215 6.03 15.45 9.62
N GLY A 216 4.79 14.94 9.73
CA GLY A 216 4.09 14.79 11.01
C GLY A 216 4.87 13.97 12.04
N ARG A 217 4.43 14.06 13.30
CA ARG A 217 4.95 13.21 14.38
C ARG A 217 4.33 11.82 14.26
N VAL A 218 5.15 10.78 14.20
CA VAL A 218 4.66 9.39 14.24
C VAL A 218 4.08 9.11 15.63
N LEU A 219 2.79 8.81 15.71
CA LEU A 219 2.13 8.37 16.94
C LEU A 219 2.13 6.86 17.07
N PHE A 220 2.00 6.18 15.93
CA PHE A 220 1.87 4.74 15.88
C PHE A 220 2.65 4.16 14.71
N PHE A 221 3.30 3.05 15.01
CA PHE A 221 4.00 2.25 14.04
C PHE A 221 3.78 0.79 14.40
N GLU A 222 3.17 0.06 13.50
CA GLU A 222 3.00 -1.37 13.61
C GLU A 222 3.51 -2.03 12.33
N ASP A 223 4.20 -3.15 12.51
CA ASP A 223 4.84 -3.89 11.43
C ASP A 223 4.78 -5.39 11.71
N ASP A 224 3.60 -5.95 11.49
CA ASP A 224 3.24 -7.30 11.91
C ASP A 224 3.42 -8.33 10.78
N LEU A 225 4.19 -9.37 11.06
CA LEU A 225 4.70 -10.34 10.08
C LEU A 225 3.74 -11.47 9.71
N LEU A 226 2.59 -11.61 10.38
CA LEU A 226 1.59 -12.65 10.11
C LEU A 226 0.19 -12.21 10.55
N TYR A 227 -0.68 -11.92 9.58
CA TYR A 227 -2.10 -11.66 9.85
C TYR A 227 -2.86 -12.99 9.96
N GLU A 228 -3.01 -13.50 11.18
CA GLU A 228 -3.96 -14.58 11.46
C GLU A 228 -5.32 -13.96 11.82
N ASN A 229 -6.08 -13.66 10.77
CA ASN A 229 -7.51 -13.31 10.66
C ASN A 229 -8.21 -12.33 11.62
N GLU A 230 -7.76 -12.01 12.84
CA GLU A 230 -8.61 -11.24 13.77
C GLU A 230 -7.92 -10.16 14.63
N SER A 231 -6.59 -10.01 14.65
CA SER A 231 -5.92 -9.21 15.70
C SER A 231 -5.24 -7.88 15.30
N ILE A 232 -5.43 -7.32 14.09
CA ILE A 232 -4.85 -5.97 13.81
C ILE A 232 -5.48 -4.96 14.76
N TRP A 233 -6.80 -5.01 14.91
CA TRP A 233 -7.51 -3.98 15.67
C TRP A 233 -7.31 -4.06 17.17
N SER A 234 -6.96 -5.23 17.72
CA SER A 234 -6.67 -5.34 19.16
C SER A 234 -5.41 -4.57 19.57
N ASN A 235 -4.46 -4.39 18.64
CA ASN A 235 -3.28 -3.56 18.89
C ASN A 235 -3.56 -2.06 18.71
N PHE A 236 -4.70 -1.69 18.12
CA PHE A 236 -5.15 -0.30 18.02
C PHE A 236 -5.82 0.19 19.31
N ASP A 237 -6.31 -0.70 20.18
CA ASP A 237 -7.10 -0.31 21.36
C ASP A 237 -6.33 0.65 22.31
N PRO A 238 -5.02 0.50 22.60
CA PRO A 238 -4.29 1.48 23.40
C PRO A 238 -4.19 2.85 22.74
N LEU A 239 -4.13 2.89 21.41
CA LEU A 239 -4.00 4.10 20.61
C LEU A 239 -5.35 4.83 20.47
N GLU A 240 -6.45 4.08 20.57
CA GLU A 240 -7.79 4.63 20.46
C GLU A 240 -8.07 5.65 21.56
N SER A 241 -7.58 5.43 22.79
CA SER A 241 -7.69 6.42 23.87
C SER A 241 -7.01 7.76 23.52
N LEU A 242 -5.75 7.71 23.05
CA LEU A 242 -4.98 8.88 22.66
C LEU A 242 -5.60 9.63 21.47
N ILE A 243 -6.18 8.89 20.52
CA ILE A 243 -6.77 9.48 19.32
C ILE A 243 -8.19 9.99 19.58
N MET A 244 -8.99 9.30 20.38
CA MET A 244 -10.38 9.68 20.67
C MET A 244 -10.47 10.99 21.47
N GLU A 245 -9.45 11.32 22.26
CA GLU A 245 -9.36 12.63 22.93
C GLU A 245 -9.18 13.79 21.92
N GLU A 246 -8.53 13.55 20.79
CA GLU A 246 -8.12 14.60 19.84
C GLU A 246 -8.86 14.58 18.48
N SER A 247 -9.65 13.54 18.20
CA SER A 247 -10.16 13.24 16.85
C SER A 247 -11.68 13.08 16.80
N PRO A 248 -12.34 13.28 15.64
CA PRO A 248 -13.78 13.03 15.48
C PRO A 248 -14.14 11.58 15.86
N HIS A 249 -15.36 11.38 16.37
CA HIS A 249 -15.96 10.13 16.86
C HIS A 249 -15.98 8.93 15.87
N ASP A 250 -15.32 9.01 14.71
CA ASP A 250 -15.31 7.98 13.67
C ASP A 250 -13.91 7.66 13.12
N PHE A 251 -12.81 8.12 13.74
CA PHE A 251 -11.44 7.87 13.23
C PHE A 251 -11.14 6.39 12.97
N ARG A 252 -11.42 5.54 13.96
CA ARG A 252 -11.29 4.08 13.83
C ARG A 252 -12.11 3.55 12.67
N LYS A 253 -13.38 3.98 12.54
CA LYS A 253 -14.24 3.56 11.43
C LYS A 253 -13.72 4.00 10.08
N VAL A 254 -13.09 5.18 9.97
CA VAL A 254 -12.48 5.66 8.72
C VAL A 254 -11.30 4.75 8.32
N ILE A 255 -10.40 4.43 9.26
CA ILE A 255 -9.28 3.52 9.00
C ILE A 255 -9.78 2.11 8.67
N GLU A 256 -10.70 1.57 9.46
CA GLU A 256 -11.28 0.25 9.24
C GLU A 256 -11.95 0.14 7.87
N LYS A 257 -12.76 1.14 7.51
CA LYS A 257 -13.41 1.22 6.21
C LYS A 257 -12.38 1.27 5.09
N GLN A 258 -11.38 2.14 5.20
CA GLN A 258 -10.32 2.22 4.20
C GLN A 258 -9.56 0.88 4.08
N PHE A 259 -9.25 0.23 5.20
CA PHE A 259 -8.58 -1.06 5.19
C PHE A 259 -9.42 -2.12 4.48
N LYS A 260 -10.71 -2.21 4.83
CA LYS A 260 -11.69 -3.09 4.16
C LYS A 260 -11.76 -2.82 2.66
N ASP A 261 -12.10 -1.58 2.28
CA ASP A 261 -12.33 -1.17 0.89
C ASP A 261 -11.08 -1.32 0.00
N LYS A 262 -9.88 -1.05 0.55
CA LYS A 262 -8.64 -1.00 -0.24
C LYS A 262 -7.83 -2.28 -0.21
N HIS A 263 -7.89 -3.04 0.89
CA HIS A 263 -7.03 -4.20 1.11
C HIS A 263 -7.79 -5.52 1.19
N LEU A 264 -8.96 -5.55 1.83
CA LEU A 264 -9.74 -6.80 2.01
C LEU A 264 -10.68 -7.10 0.84
N ASP A 265 -11.38 -6.10 0.29
CA ASP A 265 -12.35 -6.30 -0.79
C ASP A 265 -11.72 -6.82 -2.09
N LYS A 266 -10.40 -6.71 -2.22
CA LYS A 266 -9.62 -7.23 -3.34
C LYS A 266 -9.17 -8.68 -3.13
N MET A 267 -9.46 -9.28 -1.99
CA MET A 267 -9.09 -10.66 -1.67
C MET A 267 -10.08 -11.65 -2.25
N ASP A 268 -9.55 -12.72 -2.83
CA ASP A 268 -10.30 -13.95 -3.07
C ASP A 268 -9.85 -15.03 -2.07
N LYS A 269 -10.51 -16.20 -2.11
CA LYS A 269 -10.19 -17.34 -1.23
C LYS A 269 -8.73 -17.83 -1.33
N SER A 270 -8.03 -17.49 -2.42
CA SER A 270 -6.65 -17.89 -2.67
C SER A 270 -5.62 -16.83 -2.23
N THR A 271 -6.10 -15.69 -1.74
CA THR A 271 -5.30 -14.55 -1.33
C THR A 271 -5.21 -14.49 0.19
N ARG A 272 -4.01 -14.24 0.71
CA ARG A 272 -3.72 -14.15 2.14
C ARG A 272 -2.91 -12.88 2.41
N ILE A 273 -3.19 -12.23 3.53
CA ILE A 273 -2.34 -11.15 4.03
C ILE A 273 -1.13 -11.79 4.71
N ARG A 274 0.07 -11.37 4.29
CA ARG A 274 1.33 -11.83 4.89
C ARG A 274 1.88 -10.86 5.90
N ARG A 275 1.79 -9.57 5.62
CA ARG A 275 2.33 -8.53 6.49
C ARG A 275 1.48 -7.30 6.39
N VAL A 276 1.22 -6.65 7.51
CA VAL A 276 0.61 -5.32 7.55
C VAL A 276 1.57 -4.39 8.25
N LYS A 277 1.84 -3.27 7.59
CA LYS A 277 2.57 -2.16 8.17
C LYS A 277 1.66 -0.94 8.18
N CYS A 278 1.38 -0.42 9.37
CA CYS A 278 0.57 0.76 9.57
C CYS A 278 1.43 1.86 10.20
N THR A 279 1.30 3.08 9.70
CA THR A 279 1.93 4.25 10.31
C THR A 279 0.89 5.35 10.42
N ILE A 280 0.70 5.87 11.63
CA ILE A 280 -0.19 7.00 11.89
C ILE A 280 0.68 8.18 12.31
N GLN A 281 0.60 9.25 11.54
CA GLN A 281 1.29 10.50 11.79
C GLN A 281 0.28 11.58 12.17
N ARG A 282 0.57 12.31 13.23
CA ARG A 282 -0.16 13.50 13.66
C ARG A 282 0.49 14.73 13.06
N VAL A 283 -0.35 15.60 12.52
CA VAL A 283 0.03 16.87 11.92
C VAL A 283 -0.71 17.95 12.68
N ASP A 284 0.05 18.72 13.46
CA ASP A 284 -0.49 19.89 14.13
C ASP A 284 -0.84 20.96 13.09
N VAL A 285 -2.01 21.56 13.26
CA VAL A 285 -2.49 22.65 12.42
C VAL A 285 -2.96 23.78 13.33
N VAL A 286 -2.53 25.01 13.05
CA VAL A 286 -3.02 26.21 13.73
C VAL A 286 -3.73 27.05 12.70
N GLU A 287 -5.03 27.24 12.92
CA GLU A 287 -5.88 28.11 12.14
C GLU A 287 -5.90 29.50 12.77
N ILE A 288 -5.51 30.51 12.00
CA ILE A 288 -5.32 31.86 12.50
C ILE A 288 -6.20 32.80 11.69
N ASP A 289 -7.23 33.32 12.35
CA ASP A 289 -8.07 34.37 11.80
C ASP A 289 -7.45 35.72 12.12
N TYR A 290 -7.30 36.55 11.10
CA TYR A 290 -6.76 37.89 11.22
C TYR A 290 -7.61 38.90 10.46
N GLN A 291 -7.67 40.11 11.00
CA GLN A 291 -8.24 41.27 10.32
C GLN A 291 -7.08 42.01 9.67
N ALA A 292 -7.08 42.16 8.36
CA ALA A 292 -6.14 43.08 7.70
C ALA A 292 -6.49 44.54 8.05
N GLY A 293 -5.53 45.45 7.91
CA GLY A 293 -5.78 46.90 8.01
C GLY A 293 -6.79 47.40 6.97
N ASP A 294 -7.02 48.72 6.88
CA ASP A 294 -8.00 49.34 5.97
C ASP A 294 -7.69 49.04 4.49
N TYR A 295 -8.09 47.85 4.03
CA TYR A 295 -7.94 47.39 2.67
C TYR A 295 -9.11 47.90 1.85
N THR A 296 -8.88 48.99 1.12
CA THR A 296 -9.83 49.48 0.13
C THR A 296 -9.67 48.69 -1.17
N ASN A 297 -10.38 47.56 -1.28
CA ASN A 297 -10.45 46.87 -2.56
C ASN A 297 -11.15 47.80 -3.57
N LYS A 298 -10.44 48.23 -4.62
CA LYS A 298 -10.95 49.18 -5.62
C LYS A 298 -12.27 48.74 -6.27
N THR A 299 -12.62 47.45 -6.20
CA THR A 299 -13.82 46.89 -6.82
C THR A 299 -14.95 46.57 -5.84
N ASN A 300 -14.75 46.69 -4.52
CA ASN A 300 -15.77 46.30 -3.54
C ASN A 300 -16.13 47.47 -2.62
N THR A 301 -17.34 48.02 -2.80
CA THR A 301 -17.87 49.18 -2.04
C THR A 301 -18.26 48.85 -0.59
N GLN A 302 -18.06 47.61 -0.13
CA GLN A 302 -18.32 47.24 1.26
C GLN A 302 -17.15 47.68 2.15
N LYS A 303 -17.33 48.79 2.87
CA LYS A 303 -16.42 49.32 3.91
C LYS A 303 -16.56 48.54 5.22
N GLY A 304 -16.16 47.27 5.22
CA GLY A 304 -16.15 46.43 6.43
C GLY A 304 -14.79 45.79 6.68
N PRO A 305 -14.43 45.52 7.95
CA PRO A 305 -13.37 44.58 8.30
C PRO A 305 -13.46 43.30 7.47
N THR A 306 -12.45 43.00 6.66
CA THR A 306 -12.37 41.68 6.02
C THR A 306 -11.51 40.80 6.90
N THR A 307 -12.10 39.72 7.40
CA THR A 307 -11.39 38.68 8.14
C THR A 307 -10.86 37.66 7.15
N PHE A 308 -9.60 37.30 7.33
CA PHE A 308 -8.90 36.27 6.56
C PHE A 308 -8.42 35.18 7.50
N THR A 309 -8.18 33.99 6.93
CA THR A 309 -7.69 32.83 7.68
C THR A 309 -6.46 32.28 6.98
N PHE A 310 -5.38 32.09 7.72
CA PHE A 310 -4.24 31.30 7.25
C PHE A 310 -3.95 30.15 8.20
N LEU A 311 -3.40 29.07 7.65
CA LEU A 311 -3.10 27.85 8.36
C LEU A 311 -1.59 27.68 8.50
N LEU A 312 -1.13 27.44 9.73
CA LEU A 312 0.21 26.94 9.99
C LEU A 312 0.14 25.43 10.22
N TYR A 313 1.08 24.67 9.69
CA TYR A 313 1.10 23.22 9.87
C TYR A 313 2.53 22.65 9.86
N GLY A 314 2.72 21.51 10.51
CA GLY A 314 4.00 20.82 10.51
C GLY A 314 4.29 20.04 11.80
N ARG A 315 5.51 19.48 11.88
CA ARG A 315 5.99 18.77 13.07
C ARG A 315 6.31 19.70 14.24
N ASP A 316 6.84 20.86 13.89
CA ASP A 316 7.42 21.82 14.81
C ASP A 316 6.97 23.22 14.38
N LEU A 317 5.78 23.57 14.86
CA LEU A 317 5.18 24.86 14.59
C LEU A 317 5.99 26.04 15.16
N LYS A 318 6.86 25.78 16.15
CA LYS A 318 7.65 26.83 16.80
C LYS A 318 8.88 27.18 15.97
N ASN A 319 9.58 26.18 15.45
CA ASN A 319 10.88 26.41 14.80
C ASN A 319 10.77 26.53 13.27
N ASN A 320 9.85 25.80 12.62
CA ASN A 320 9.76 25.79 11.16
C ASN A 320 8.35 25.42 10.65
N PRO A 321 7.34 26.26 10.88
CA PRO A 321 6.00 26.01 10.38
C PRO A 321 5.93 26.15 8.85
N GLU A 322 5.21 25.25 8.19
CA GLU A 322 4.74 25.46 6.84
C GLU A 322 3.48 26.34 6.88
N VAL A 323 3.33 27.22 5.91
CA VAL A 323 2.19 28.15 5.82
C VAL A 323 1.34 27.78 4.61
N TYR A 324 0.05 27.60 4.84
CA TYR A 324 -0.96 27.42 3.80
C TYR A 324 -2.03 28.49 3.95
N GLU A 325 -2.31 29.20 2.87
CA GLU A 325 -3.43 30.13 2.80
C GLU A 325 -4.42 29.60 1.76
N ASN A 326 -5.71 29.72 2.06
CA ASN A 326 -6.73 29.39 1.09
C ASN A 326 -6.72 30.51 0.05
N ASP A 327 -6.35 30.19 -1.21
CA ASP A 327 -5.91 31.09 -2.30
C ASP A 327 -6.87 32.25 -2.70
N TYR A 328 -7.30 33.08 -1.76
CA TYR A 328 -7.90 34.37 -2.03
C TYR A 328 -6.77 35.41 -2.01
N PRO A 329 -6.44 36.05 -3.15
CA PRO A 329 -5.46 37.12 -3.15
C PRO A 329 -5.93 38.23 -2.21
N LEU A 330 -5.08 38.58 -1.25
CA LEU A 330 -5.25 39.76 -0.38
C LEU A 330 -5.32 41.04 -1.21
#